data_AF-A0A1H6EU98-F1
#
_entry.id   AF-A0A1H6EU98-F1
#
_cell.length_a   1.000
_cell.length_b   1.000
_cell.length_c   1.000
_cell.angle_alpha   90.00
_cell.angle_beta   90.00
_cell.angle_gamma   90.00
#
_symmetry.space_group_name_H-M   'P 1'
#
loop_
_entity.id
_entity.type
_entity.pdbx_description
1 polymer ?
#
loop_
_entity_poly.entity_id
_entity_poly.type
_entity_poly.pdbx_seq_one_letter_code
_entity_poly.pdbx_strand_id
1 'polypeptide(L)' 'MLTPREAEIARMVGKGFTNKEIAKVLEISTWTVATHLRRIFSKLEVSTRAAMVARLLETKPVEEPDLAM' A
#
# COMPACT_ATOMS: atom_id res chain seq x y z
N MET A 1 -7.48 3.08 -9.49
CA MET A 1 -7.47 4.05 -8.38
C MET A 1 -7.63 3.31 -7.05
N LEU A 2 -6.73 3.56 -6.09
CA LEU A 2 -6.78 2.93 -4.77
C LEU A 2 -7.66 3.75 -3.82
N THR A 3 -8.31 3.09 -2.87
CA THR A 3 -8.97 3.80 -1.75
C THR A 3 -7.91 4.38 -0.78
N PRO A 4 -8.27 5.33 0.10
CA PRO A 4 -7.32 5.87 1.09
C PRO A 4 -6.65 4.78 1.94
N ARG A 5 -7.44 3.80 2.41
CA ARG A 5 -6.93 2.66 3.20
C ARG A 5 -6.02 1.73 2.39
N GLU A 6 -6.36 1.50 1.12
CA GLU A 6 -5.54 0.70 0.22
C GLU A 6 -4.20 1.39 -0.10
N ALA A 7 -4.23 2.70 -0.33
CA ALA A 7 -3.02 3.50 -0.55
C ALA A 7 -2.13 3.53 0.69
N GLU A 8 -2.72 3.62 1.89
CA GLU A 8 -2.00 3.53 3.16
C GLU A 8 -1.27 2.18 3.33
N ILE A 9 -1.98 1.07 3.07
CA ILE A 9 -1.41 -0.28 3.09
C ILE A 9 -0.32 -0.44 2.03
N ALA A 10 -0.55 0.05 0.81
CA ALA A 10 0.41 0.00 -0.28
C ALA A 10 1.71 0.75 0.06
N ARG A 11 1.61 1.94 0.66
CA ARG A 11 2.77 2.71 1.13
C ARG A 11 3.58 1.97 2.18
N MET A 12 2.94 1.37 3.18
CA MET A 12 3.63 0.58 4.20
C MET A 12 4.34 -0.64 3.60
N VAL A 13 3.72 -1.31 2.63
CA VAL A 13 4.40 -2.40 1.90
C VAL A 13 5.61 -1.90 1.12
N GLY A 14 5.51 -0.72 0.47
CA GLY A 14 6.63 -0.07 -0.20
C GLY A 14 7.80 0.26 0.75
N LYS A 15 7.49 0.53 2.03
CA LYS A 15 8.48 0.73 3.11
C LYS A 15 9.03 -0.58 3.71
N GLY A 16 8.57 -1.75 3.23
CA GLY A 16 9.05 -3.06 3.70
C GLY A 16 8.22 -3.70 4.82
N PHE A 17 7.12 -3.11 5.27
CA PHE A 17 6.33 -3.61 6.40
C PHE A 17 5.62 -4.93 6.08
N THR A 18 5.78 -5.94 6.91
CA THR A 18 5.06 -7.21 6.81
C THR A 18 3.56 -7.05 7.12
N ASN A 19 2.74 -8.02 6.70
CA ASN A 19 1.30 -7.98 6.97
C ASN A 19 0.99 -7.94 8.48
N LYS A 20 1.85 -8.52 9.32
CA LYS A 20 1.73 -8.49 10.78
C LYS A 20 1.99 -7.09 11.35
N GLU A 21 3.01 -6.40 10.84
CA GLU A 21 3.31 -5.03 11.26
C GLU A 21 2.22 -4.07 10.81
N ILE A 22 1.76 -4.20 9.56
CA ILE A 22 0.64 -3.41 9.03
C ILE A 22 -0.63 -3.64 9.87
N ALA A 23 -0.94 -4.88 10.19
CA ALA A 23 -2.08 -5.24 11.04
C ALA A 23 -2.00 -4.58 12.42
N LYS A 24 -0.80 -4.55 13.01
CA LYS A 24 -0.55 -3.89 14.31
C LYS A 24 -0.70 -2.37 14.21
N VAL A 25 -0.14 -1.74 13.18
CA VAL A 25 -0.20 -0.29 12.98
C VAL A 25 -1.64 0.19 12.72
N LEU A 26 -2.41 -0.59 11.97
CA LEU A 26 -3.78 -0.23 11.58
C LEU A 26 -4.87 -0.79 12.52
N GLU A 27 -4.47 -1.50 13.57
CA GLU A 27 -5.35 -2.18 14.54
C GLU A 27 -6.41 -3.07 13.88
N ILE A 28 -6.00 -3.86 12.88
CA ILE A 28 -6.86 -4.81 12.16
C ILE A 28 -6.22 -6.20 12.10
N SER A 29 -7.00 -7.21 11.71
CA SER A 29 -6.45 -8.55 11.52
C SER A 29 -5.49 -8.64 10.33
N THR A 30 -4.51 -9.54 10.39
CA THR A 30 -3.62 -9.87 9.26
C THR A 30 -4.40 -10.39 8.05
N TRP A 31 -5.54 -11.06 8.29
CA TRP A 31 -6.46 -11.51 7.24
C TRP A 31 -7.13 -10.33 6.52
N THR A 32 -7.52 -9.29 7.25
CA THR A 32 -8.05 -8.04 6.69
C THR A 32 -6.98 -7.37 5.82
N VAL A 33 -5.74 -7.29 6.29
CA VAL A 33 -4.61 -6.78 5.48
C VAL A 33 -4.42 -7.59 4.20
N ALA A 34 -4.43 -8.92 4.29
CA ALA A 34 -4.30 -9.79 3.12
C ALA A 34 -5.44 -9.57 2.10
N THR A 35 -6.65 -9.33 2.58
CA THR A 35 -7.82 -9.01 1.74
C THR A 35 -7.64 -7.68 1.02
N HIS A 36 -7.16 -6.65 1.71
CA HIS A 36 -6.81 -5.37 1.07
C HIS A 36 -5.70 -5.55 0.02
N LEU A 37 -4.65 -6.31 0.32
CA LEU A 37 -3.57 -6.58 -0.62
C LEU A 37 -4.05 -7.29 -1.89
N ARG A 38 -4.96 -8.27 -1.78
CA ARG A 38 -5.57 -8.91 -2.95
C ARG A 38 -6.32 -7.91 -3.84
N ARG A 39 -7.07 -6.99 -3.22
CA ARG A 39 -7.77 -5.93 -3.97
C ARG A 39 -6.80 -4.96 -4.62
N ILE A 40 -5.72 -4.58 -3.92
CA ILE A 40 -4.66 -3.72 -4.44
C ILE A 40 -3.98 -4.39 -5.64
N PHE A 41 -3.61 -5.66 -5.51
CA PHE A 41 -3.01 -6.45 -6.59
C PHE A 41 -3.88 -6.48 -7.84
N SER A 42 -5.19 -6.74 -7.67
CA SER A 42 -6.14 -6.69 -8.77
C SER A 42 -6.26 -5.29 -9.38
N LYS A 43 -6.27 -4.23 -8.57
CA LYS A 43 -6.38 -2.83 -9.05
C LYS A 43 -5.13 -2.31 -9.74
N LEU A 44 -3.96 -2.83 -9.39
CA LEU A 44 -2.68 -2.47 -9.98
C LEU A 44 -2.24 -3.43 -11.08
N GLU A 45 -3.04 -4.47 -11.35
CA GLU A 45 -2.77 -5.53 -12.33
C GLU A 45 -1.42 -6.20 -12.11
N VAL A 46 -1.11 -6.49 -10.84
CA VAL A 46 0.12 -7.16 -10.41
C VAL A 46 -0.20 -8.47 -9.69
N SER A 47 0.68 -9.45 -9.84
CA SER A 47 0.54 -10.77 -9.21
C SER A 47 1.42 -10.95 -7.98
N THR A 48 2.41 -10.08 -7.77
CA THR A 48 3.38 -10.22 -6.68
C THR A 48 3.53 -8.94 -5.86
N ARG A 49 3.96 -9.13 -4.61
CA ARG A 49 4.32 -8.04 -3.71
C ARG A 49 5.44 -7.17 -4.29
N ALA A 50 6.46 -7.80 -4.90
CA ALA A 50 7.56 -7.09 -5.53
C ALA A 50 7.08 -6.26 -6.74
N ALA A 51 6.21 -6.82 -7.58
CA ALA A 51 5.61 -6.08 -8.70
C ALA A 51 4.74 -4.92 -8.21
N MET A 52 4.02 -5.09 -7.09
CA MET A 52 3.28 -3.99 -6.46
C MET A 52 4.22 -2.87 -6.02
N VAL A 53 5.32 -3.20 -5.35
CA VAL A 53 6.32 -2.21 -4.92
C VAL A 53 6.95 -1.51 -6.12
N ALA A 54 7.33 -2.25 -7.16
CA ALA A 54 7.86 -1.67 -8.40
C ALA A 54 6.87 -0.67 -9.01
N ARG A 55 5.59 -1.05 -9.14
CA ARG A 55 4.52 -0.17 -9.66
C ARG A 55 4.32 1.09 -8.81
N LEU A 56 4.44 0.98 -7.50
CA LEU A 56 4.34 2.13 -6.59
C LEU A 56 5.53 3.08 -6.72
N LEU A 57 6.71 2.59 -7.08
CA LEU A 57 7.89 3.40 -7.35
C LEU A 57 7.84 4.05 -8.75
N GLU A 58 7.23 3.37 -9.73
CA GLU A 58 6.99 3.90 -11.07
C GLU A 58 5.96 5.03 -11.08
N THR A 59 4.91 4.93 -10.24
CA THR A 59 4.03 6.06 -9.97
C THR A 59 4.77 7.08 -9.13
N LYS A 60 5.28 8.14 -9.78
CA LYS A 60 5.93 9.30 -9.12
C LYS A 60 5.25 9.65 -7.80
N PRO A 61 6.01 10.02 -6.75
CA PRO A 61 5.44 10.44 -5.49
C PRO A 61 4.42 11.55 -5.75
N VAL A 62 3.24 11.40 -5.15
CA VAL A 62 2.29 12.49 -5.00
C VAL A 62 3.08 13.59 -4.30
N GLU A 63 3.40 14.67 -5.00
CA GLU A 63 3.97 15.87 -4.40
C GLU A 63 3.08 16.21 -3.21
N GLU A 64 3.64 16.20 -2.00
CA GLU A 64 3.00 16.87 -0.87
C GLU A 64 2.75 18.31 -1.35
N PRO A 65 1.50 18.82 -1.31
CA PRO A 65 1.30 20.23 -1.58
C PRO A 65 2.16 20.96 -0.57
N ASP A 66 3.06 21.76 -1.11
CA ASP A 66 3.91 22.72 -0.44
C ASP A 66 3.10 23.47 0.62
N LEU A 67 3.10 22.95 1.85
CA LEU A 67 2.80 23.74 3.05
C LEU A 67 4.08 24.51 3.37
N ALA A 68 4.52 25.33 2.41
CA ALA A 68 5.30 26.50 2.73
C ALA A 68 4.41 27.43 3.56
N MET A 69 5.01 27.89 4.65
CA MET A 69 4.51 28.88 5.59
C MET A 69 3.82 30.08 4.93
#